data_AF-A0A8J5P6U7-F1
#
_entry.id   AF-A0A8J5P6U7-F1
#
_cell.length_a   1.000
_cell.length_b   1.000
_cell.length_c   1.000
_cell.angle_alpha   90.00
_cell.angle_beta   90.00
_cell.angle_gamma   90.00
#
_symmetry.space_group_name_H-M   'P 1'
#
loop_
_entity.id
_entity.type
_entity.pdbx_description
1 polymer ?
#
loop_
_entity_poly.entity_id
_entity_poly.type
_entity_poly.pdbx_seq_one_letter_code
_entity_poly.pdbx_strand_id
1 'polypeptide(L)'
;MQVYKNPSKSLTGSTPDGLTYTKYKSPTLAQPSIPIPSQTAPVAAPQDPVPMTPPQAPSIHPNAGTGLDQVQMAFWNGRDLDNLLKDARNACQLAVKGEYMSAEPIFMECLDGLEVVLAPTHGTFLNVLQQYVSFAVSHKDFDEATARVHKSYNDHQERLGSHDKKVWQCLARLGLLYYSRGLSSQAYHMLINARQGLLVATSGNMEEA
;
A
#
# COMPACT_ATOMS: atom_id res chain seq x y z
N MET A 1 -3.85 41.66 -25.14
CA MET A 1 -2.65 41.31 -24.35
C MET A 1 -2.96 41.57 -22.90
N GLN A 2 -3.30 40.54 -22.11
CA GLN A 2 -3.49 40.72 -20.67
C GLN A 2 -2.21 40.29 -19.95
N VAL A 3 -1.64 41.24 -19.22
CA VAL A 3 -0.43 41.11 -18.42
C VAL A 3 -0.80 40.38 -17.14
N TYR A 4 -0.36 39.13 -17.00
CA TYR A 4 -0.49 38.41 -15.73
C TYR A 4 0.52 38.97 -14.73
N LYS A 5 0.00 39.70 -13.74
CA LYS A 5 0.72 40.16 -12.56
C LYS A 5 0.97 38.95 -11.65
N ASN A 6 2.23 38.64 -11.44
CA ASN A 6 2.72 37.63 -10.51
C ASN A 6 2.60 38.16 -9.05
N PRO A 7 1.87 37.51 -8.14
CA PRO A 7 2.00 37.82 -6.72
C PRO A 7 3.19 37.04 -6.12
N SER A 8 4.19 37.83 -5.75
CA SER A 8 5.42 37.44 -5.06
C SER A 8 5.19 36.85 -3.65
N LYS A 9 5.84 35.70 -3.41
CA LYS A 9 6.38 35.15 -2.15
C LYS A 9 5.46 35.06 -0.91
N SER A 10 5.23 33.82 -0.48
CA SER A 10 5.52 33.46 0.92
C SER A 10 6.37 32.17 0.95
N LEU A 11 7.64 32.33 1.31
CA LEU A 11 8.53 31.27 1.76
C LEU A 11 8.09 30.85 3.17
N THR A 12 7.35 29.76 3.29
CA THR A 12 7.35 28.93 4.50
C THR A 12 7.16 27.48 4.06
N GLY A 13 8.22 26.69 4.19
CA GLY A 13 8.20 25.24 3.99
C GLY A 13 7.39 24.59 5.11
N SER A 14 6.08 24.60 4.97
CA SER A 14 5.19 23.83 5.81
C SER A 14 4.46 22.83 4.93
N THR A 15 4.70 21.55 5.19
CA THR A 15 3.81 20.45 4.82
C THR A 15 2.38 20.89 5.14
N PRO A 16 1.39 20.72 4.24
CA PRO A 16 0.01 20.96 4.61
C PRO A 16 -0.41 19.92 5.67
N ASP A 17 -0.28 20.31 6.93
CA ASP A 17 -1.01 19.69 8.04
C ASP A 17 -2.49 19.91 7.76
N GLY A 18 -3.25 18.82 7.59
CA GLY A 18 -4.69 18.90 7.36
C GLY A 18 -5.24 18.15 6.14
N LEU A 19 -4.67 17.01 5.74
CA LEU A 19 -5.41 16.05 4.92
C LEU A 19 -6.33 15.22 5.82
N THR A 20 -7.48 15.78 6.18
CA THR A 20 -8.63 14.98 6.57
C THR A 20 -9.16 14.29 5.31
N TYR A 21 -8.61 13.12 4.99
CA TYR A 21 -9.29 12.21 4.07
C TYR A 21 -10.57 11.75 4.76
N THR A 22 -11.71 12.22 4.25
CA THR A 22 -13.01 11.72 4.67
C THR A 22 -13.01 10.20 4.48
N LYS A 23 -13.17 9.53 5.62
CA LYS A 23 -13.39 8.10 5.79
C LYS A 23 -14.21 7.54 4.62
N TYR A 24 -13.56 6.87 3.67
CA TYR A 24 -14.27 6.05 2.69
C TYR A 24 -14.89 4.89 3.47
N LYS A 25 -16.18 5.01 3.75
CA LYS A 25 -17.01 3.96 4.32
C LYS A 25 -17.41 3.07 3.15
N SER A 26 -16.96 1.82 3.16
CA SER A 26 -17.46 0.79 2.22
C SER A 26 -18.99 0.78 2.23
N PRO A 27 -19.68 0.63 1.08
CA PRO A 27 -21.13 0.46 1.11
C PRO A 27 -21.44 -0.90 1.74
N THR A 28 -21.97 -0.87 2.96
CA THR A 28 -22.59 -2.01 3.62
C THR A 28 -23.76 -2.48 2.76
N LEU A 29 -23.61 -3.62 2.09
CA LEU A 29 -24.74 -4.37 1.55
C LEU A 29 -25.61 -4.82 2.73
N ALA A 30 -26.81 -4.24 2.82
CA ALA A 30 -27.81 -4.55 3.81
C ALA A 30 -28.23 -6.03 3.70
N GLN A 31 -28.12 -6.78 4.78
CA GLN A 31 -28.80 -8.07 4.91
C GLN A 31 -30.25 -7.81 5.34
N PRO A 32 -31.26 -8.43 4.69
CA PRO A 32 -32.65 -8.30 5.11
C PRO A 32 -32.91 -9.13 6.38
N SER A 33 -33.47 -8.48 7.41
CA SER A 33 -33.88 -9.09 8.67
C SER A 33 -35.10 -10.00 8.48
N ILE A 34 -34.96 -11.28 8.81
CA ILE A 34 -36.09 -12.21 8.97
C ILE A 34 -36.47 -12.23 10.46
N PRO A 35 -37.75 -12.07 10.84
CA PRO A 35 -38.17 -12.11 12.25
C PRO A 35 -38.34 -13.55 12.72
N ILE A 36 -37.73 -13.88 13.87
CA ILE A 36 -37.92 -15.18 14.55
C ILE A 36 -38.83 -14.95 15.77
N PRO A 37 -39.92 -15.71 15.96
CA PRO A 37 -40.86 -15.53 17.06
C PRO A 37 -40.32 -16.11 18.38
N SER A 38 -40.72 -15.46 19.47
CA SER A 38 -40.45 -15.85 20.85
C SER A 38 -41.01 -17.23 21.19
N GLN A 39 -40.16 -18.13 21.69
CA GLN A 39 -40.60 -19.29 22.46
C GLN A 39 -39.77 -19.40 23.75
N THR A 40 -40.51 -19.54 24.83
CA THR A 40 -40.07 -19.59 26.23
C THR A 40 -39.94 -21.05 26.67
N ALA A 41 -38.96 -21.31 27.55
CA ALA A 41 -38.76 -22.46 28.47
C ALA A 41 -37.72 -23.53 28.06
N PRO A 42 -37.13 -24.28 29.02
CA PRO A 42 -36.84 -23.97 30.43
C PRO A 42 -35.33 -24.01 30.75
N VAL A 43 -35.00 -23.49 31.93
CA VAL A 43 -33.66 -23.41 32.54
C VAL A 43 -33.04 -24.80 32.70
N ALA A 44 -31.82 -24.97 32.16
CA ALA A 44 -30.88 -26.04 32.51
C ALA A 44 -29.64 -25.43 33.20
N ALA A 45 -29.09 -26.17 34.16
CA ALA A 45 -28.04 -25.81 35.13
C ALA A 45 -26.77 -25.15 34.52
N PRO A 46 -26.00 -24.38 35.32
CA PRO A 46 -24.84 -23.64 34.83
C PRO A 46 -23.75 -24.61 34.33
N GLN A 47 -23.40 -24.48 33.05
CA GLN A 47 -22.17 -25.03 32.47
C GLN A 47 -21.12 -23.93 32.52
N ASP A 48 -19.94 -24.24 33.05
CA ASP A 48 -18.80 -23.32 33.11
C ASP A 48 -18.47 -22.73 31.72
N PRO A 49 -18.12 -21.44 31.63
CA PRO A 49 -17.81 -20.80 30.36
C PRO A 49 -16.53 -21.40 29.75
N VAL A 50 -16.67 -22.02 28.59
CA VAL A 50 -15.56 -22.35 27.69
C VAL A 50 -14.89 -21.05 27.23
N PRO A 51 -13.57 -20.86 27.42
CA PRO A 51 -12.91 -19.64 27.00
C PRO A 51 -12.77 -19.60 25.47
N MET A 52 -13.46 -18.66 24.82
CA MET A 52 -13.19 -18.26 23.44
C MET A 52 -11.86 -17.50 23.40
N THR A 53 -10.82 -18.11 22.87
CA THR A 53 -9.54 -17.44 22.57
C THR A 53 -9.69 -16.44 21.42
N PRO A 54 -9.21 -15.19 21.55
CA PRO A 54 -9.13 -14.24 20.45
C PRO A 54 -8.12 -14.70 19.37
N PRO A 55 -8.23 -14.21 18.12
CA PRO A 55 -7.27 -14.56 17.06
C PRO A 55 -5.85 -14.13 17.47
N GLN A 56 -4.93 -15.09 17.48
CA GLN A 56 -3.54 -14.86 17.86
C GLN A 56 -2.82 -13.92 16.88
N ALA A 57 -2.15 -12.91 17.43
CA ALA A 57 -1.14 -12.13 16.73
C ALA A 57 0.03 -13.05 16.31
N PRO A 58 0.76 -12.74 15.20
CA PRO A 58 1.85 -13.57 14.71
C PRO A 58 2.91 -13.78 15.79
N SER A 59 3.14 -15.05 16.13
CA SER A 59 4.07 -15.47 17.17
C SER A 59 5.51 -15.41 16.64
N ILE A 60 6.32 -14.50 17.19
CA ILE A 60 7.77 -14.56 17.06
C ILE A 60 8.26 -15.56 18.10
N HIS A 61 8.66 -16.76 17.66
CA HIS A 61 9.30 -17.74 18.54
C HIS A 61 10.81 -17.50 18.58
N PRO A 62 11.43 -17.25 19.74
CA PRO A 62 12.87 -17.39 19.89
C PRO A 62 13.16 -18.86 20.20
N ASN A 63 13.63 -19.63 19.22
CA ASN A 63 14.11 -20.98 19.48
C ASN A 63 15.63 -20.99 19.67
N ALA A 64 16.06 -21.30 20.88
CA ALA A 64 17.44 -21.58 21.21
C ALA A 64 17.81 -22.98 20.69
N GLY A 65 18.55 -23.05 19.60
CA GLY A 65 19.08 -24.28 19.03
C GLY A 65 20.38 -24.00 18.30
N THR A 66 21.49 -24.36 18.92
CA THR A 66 22.87 -24.23 18.44
C THR A 66 23.12 -24.96 17.12
N GLY A 67 23.53 -24.21 16.09
CA GLY A 67 24.07 -24.72 14.83
C GLY A 67 24.35 -23.55 13.88
N LEU A 68 25.60 -23.38 13.45
CA LEU A 68 26.18 -22.23 12.73
C LEU A 68 25.63 -21.97 11.31
N ASP A 69 24.34 -22.20 11.02
CA ASP A 69 23.77 -22.06 9.67
C ASP A 69 22.32 -21.52 9.61
N GLN A 70 21.77 -20.99 10.69
CA GLN A 70 20.46 -20.33 10.65
C GLN A 70 20.60 -18.82 10.50
N VAL A 71 20.94 -18.39 9.29
CA VAL A 71 20.48 -17.07 8.83
C VAL A 71 19.00 -17.25 8.54
N GLN A 72 18.13 -17.00 9.52
CA GLN A 72 16.70 -17.05 9.30
C GLN A 72 16.32 -15.88 8.38
N MET A 73 16.41 -16.13 7.07
CA MET A 73 15.93 -15.21 6.05
C MET A 73 14.45 -14.92 6.37
N ALA A 74 14.03 -13.67 6.21
CA ALA A 74 12.63 -13.35 6.45
C ALA A 74 11.76 -14.19 5.50
N PHE A 75 10.84 -14.98 6.07
CA PHE A 75 9.90 -15.82 5.34
C PHE A 75 8.50 -15.21 5.45
N TRP A 76 7.71 -15.34 4.38
CA TRP A 76 6.30 -14.99 4.36
C TRP A 76 5.50 -16.21 3.90
N ASN A 77 4.61 -16.73 4.74
CA ASN A 77 3.86 -17.98 4.48
C ASN A 77 4.75 -19.16 4.02
N GLY A 78 5.94 -19.28 4.60
CA GLY A 78 6.91 -20.34 4.24
C GLY A 78 7.63 -20.10 2.91
N ARG A 79 7.43 -18.95 2.25
CA ARG A 79 8.14 -18.55 1.03
C ARG A 79 9.25 -17.56 1.34
N ASP A 80 10.41 -17.76 0.72
CA ASP A 80 11.53 -16.82 0.78
C ASP A 80 11.46 -15.75 -0.32
N LEU A 81 12.47 -14.88 -0.38
CA LEU A 81 12.58 -13.86 -1.41
C LEU A 81 12.59 -14.45 -2.83
N ASP A 82 13.29 -15.56 -3.06
CA ASP A 82 13.43 -16.15 -4.39
C ASP A 82 12.10 -16.71 -4.88
N ASN A 83 11.32 -17.33 -3.98
CA ASN A 83 9.96 -17.76 -4.25
C ASN A 83 9.08 -16.55 -4.64
N LEU A 84 9.07 -15.49 -3.83
CA LEU A 84 8.26 -14.29 -4.11
C LEU A 84 8.63 -13.61 -5.44
N LEU A 85 9.92 -13.60 -5.78
CA LEU A 85 10.40 -13.04 -7.05
C LEU A 85 10.04 -13.91 -8.26
N LYS A 86 9.99 -15.24 -8.09
CA LYS A 86 9.48 -16.15 -9.12
C LYS A 86 8.00 -15.92 -9.37
N ASP A 87 7.21 -15.77 -8.31
CA ASP A 87 5.78 -15.50 -8.39
C ASP A 87 5.49 -14.15 -9.05
N ALA A 88 6.23 -13.09 -8.69
CA ALA A 88 6.11 -11.78 -9.33
C ALA A 88 6.44 -11.83 -10.84
N ARG A 89 7.46 -12.62 -11.22
CA ARG A 89 7.80 -12.85 -12.63
C ARG A 89 6.68 -13.61 -13.36
N ASN A 90 6.10 -14.63 -12.72
CA ASN A 90 4.97 -15.38 -13.27
C ASN A 90 3.73 -14.48 -13.46
N ALA A 91 3.39 -13.67 -12.47
CA ALA A 91 2.30 -12.68 -12.55
C ALA A 91 2.50 -11.73 -13.74
N CYS A 92 3.72 -11.22 -13.92
CA CYS A 92 4.05 -10.37 -15.07
C CYS A 92 3.84 -11.10 -16.40
N GLN A 93 4.28 -12.36 -16.51
CA GLN A 93 4.07 -13.15 -17.72
C GLN A 93 2.59 -13.39 -18.03
N LEU A 94 1.77 -13.67 -17.02
CA LEU A 94 0.32 -13.83 -17.16
C LEU A 94 -0.33 -12.52 -17.62
N ALA A 95 0.02 -11.40 -16.98
CA ALA A 95 -0.53 -10.09 -17.34
C ALA A 95 -0.16 -9.67 -18.77
N VAL A 96 1.07 -9.95 -19.23
CA VAL A 96 1.48 -9.70 -20.63
C VAL A 96 0.68 -10.53 -21.63
N LYS A 97 0.24 -11.74 -21.25
CA LYS A 97 -0.63 -12.60 -22.08
C LYS A 97 -2.10 -12.16 -22.08
N GLY A 98 -2.46 -11.13 -21.32
CA GLY A 98 -3.84 -10.67 -21.14
C GLY A 98 -4.60 -11.41 -20.04
N GLU A 99 -3.94 -12.27 -19.26
CA GLU A 99 -4.53 -13.01 -18.15
C GLU A 99 -4.44 -12.21 -16.84
N TYR A 100 -4.83 -10.93 -16.88
CA TYR A 100 -4.68 -10.02 -15.74
C TYR A 100 -5.41 -10.48 -14.48
N MET A 101 -6.63 -11.02 -14.63
CA MET A 101 -7.44 -11.52 -13.51
C MET A 101 -6.75 -12.68 -12.76
N SER A 102 -5.87 -13.43 -13.43
CA SER A 102 -5.05 -14.47 -12.81
C SER A 102 -3.74 -13.91 -12.23
N ALA A 103 -3.22 -12.84 -12.82
CA ALA A 103 -1.99 -12.18 -12.38
C ALA A 103 -2.19 -11.31 -11.13
N GLU A 104 -3.31 -10.59 -11.02
CA GLU A 104 -3.62 -9.66 -9.93
C GLU A 104 -3.47 -10.28 -8.53
N PRO A 105 -4.12 -11.40 -8.19
CA PRO A 105 -3.97 -11.99 -6.85
C PRO A 105 -2.51 -12.38 -6.56
N ILE A 106 -1.76 -12.83 -7.56
CA ILE A 106 -0.34 -13.19 -7.41
C ILE A 106 0.48 -11.92 -7.14
N PHE A 107 0.22 -10.81 -7.85
CA PHE A 107 0.85 -9.53 -7.58
C PHE A 107 0.59 -9.07 -6.14
N MET A 108 -0.66 -9.16 -5.66
CA MET A 108 -1.01 -8.77 -4.28
C MET A 108 -0.26 -9.60 -3.26
N GLU A 109 -0.30 -10.91 -3.42
CA GLU A 109 0.36 -11.86 -2.51
C GLU A 109 1.88 -11.63 -2.48
N CYS A 110 2.49 -11.37 -3.64
CA CYS A 110 3.90 -11.03 -3.73
C CYS A 110 4.21 -9.70 -3.05
N LEU A 111 3.39 -8.67 -3.24
CA LEU A 111 3.62 -7.37 -2.65
C LEU A 111 3.50 -7.43 -1.12
N ASP A 112 2.55 -8.19 -0.57
CA ASP A 112 2.45 -8.40 0.87
C ASP A 112 3.65 -9.16 1.43
N GLY A 113 4.12 -10.19 0.73
CA GLY A 113 5.33 -10.92 1.13
C GLY A 113 6.59 -10.07 1.06
N LEU A 114 6.80 -9.33 -0.03
CA LEU A 114 7.97 -8.48 -0.21
C LEU A 114 8.00 -7.33 0.80
N GLU A 115 6.84 -6.84 1.22
CA GLU A 115 6.76 -5.84 2.28
C GLU A 115 7.33 -6.35 3.61
N VAL A 116 7.04 -7.61 3.97
CA VAL A 116 7.55 -8.26 5.18
C VAL A 116 9.03 -8.62 5.03
N VAL A 117 9.42 -9.15 3.87
CA VAL A 117 10.78 -9.70 3.66
C VAL A 117 11.83 -8.62 3.41
N LEU A 118 11.48 -7.52 2.72
CA LEU A 118 12.44 -6.50 2.28
C LEU A 118 12.16 -5.08 2.81
N ALA A 119 10.98 -4.83 3.37
CA ALA A 119 10.39 -3.51 3.58
C ALA A 119 9.85 -2.86 2.28
N PRO A 120 8.78 -2.04 2.38
CA PRO A 120 8.17 -1.37 1.22
C PRO A 120 9.10 -0.36 0.55
N THR A 121 10.13 0.12 1.26
CA THR A 121 11.10 1.10 0.74
C THR A 121 12.18 0.47 -0.15
N HIS A 122 12.20 -0.85 -0.25
CA HIS A 122 13.17 -1.60 -1.04
C HIS A 122 12.90 -1.48 -2.54
N GLY A 123 13.97 -1.36 -3.34
CA GLY A 123 13.86 -1.20 -4.80
C GLY A 123 13.10 -2.34 -5.49
N THR A 124 13.30 -3.57 -5.01
CA THR A 124 12.56 -4.76 -5.49
C THR A 124 11.05 -4.65 -5.28
N PHE A 125 10.60 -4.26 -4.08
CA PHE A 125 9.18 -4.05 -3.81
C PHE A 125 8.61 -2.98 -4.75
N LEU A 126 9.31 -1.85 -4.88
CA LEU A 126 8.90 -0.75 -5.76
C LEU A 126 8.82 -1.15 -7.23
N ASN A 127 9.74 -2.00 -7.70
CA ASN A 127 9.71 -2.52 -9.06
C ASN A 127 8.46 -3.38 -9.30
N VAL A 128 8.16 -4.32 -8.39
CA VAL A 128 6.96 -5.17 -8.49
C VAL A 128 5.70 -4.32 -8.42
N LEU A 129 5.64 -3.34 -7.50
CA LEU A 129 4.50 -2.42 -7.38
C LEU A 129 4.28 -1.64 -8.67
N GLN A 130 5.35 -1.15 -9.30
CA GLN A 130 5.27 -0.44 -10.56
C GLN A 130 4.77 -1.33 -11.71
N GLN A 131 5.19 -2.59 -11.76
CA GLN A 131 4.67 -3.54 -12.75
C GLN A 131 3.18 -3.75 -12.55
N TYR A 132 2.76 -4.09 -11.33
CA TYR A 132 1.34 -4.26 -10.99
C TYR A 132 0.51 -3.03 -11.40
N VAL A 133 0.91 -1.83 -10.98
CA VAL A 133 0.22 -0.58 -11.31
C VAL A 133 0.09 -0.36 -12.82
N SER A 134 1.15 -0.67 -13.59
CA SER A 134 1.11 -0.54 -15.05
C SER A 134 0.04 -1.44 -15.68
N PHE A 135 -0.05 -2.69 -15.22
CA PHE A 135 -1.06 -3.64 -15.71
C PHE A 135 -2.46 -3.31 -15.21
N ALA A 136 -2.60 -2.85 -13.97
CA ALA A 136 -3.87 -2.43 -13.41
C ALA A 136 -4.46 -1.25 -14.20
N VAL A 137 -3.63 -0.27 -14.55
CA VAL A 137 -4.03 0.85 -15.41
C VAL A 137 -4.50 0.38 -16.79
N SER A 138 -3.78 -0.53 -17.45
CA SER A 138 -4.19 -1.03 -18.76
C SER A 138 -5.52 -1.80 -18.73
N HIS A 139 -5.86 -2.38 -17.58
CA HIS A 139 -7.11 -3.12 -17.36
C HIS A 139 -8.20 -2.31 -16.64
N LYS A 140 -7.97 -1.01 -16.42
CA LYS A 140 -8.88 -0.08 -15.72
C LYS A 140 -9.20 -0.47 -14.28
N ASP A 141 -8.35 -1.29 -13.65
CA ASP A 141 -8.40 -1.58 -12.23
C ASP A 141 -7.70 -0.45 -11.45
N PHE A 142 -8.41 0.67 -11.30
CA PHE A 142 -7.86 1.86 -10.66
C PHE A 142 -8.01 1.85 -9.15
N ASP A 143 -9.04 1.20 -8.62
CA ASP A 143 -9.37 1.27 -7.19
C ASP A 143 -8.32 0.53 -6.35
N GLU A 144 -8.01 -0.72 -6.72
CA GLU A 144 -7.03 -1.52 -5.99
C GLU A 144 -5.61 -0.99 -6.18
N ALA A 145 -5.26 -0.58 -7.41
CA ALA A 145 -3.98 0.08 -7.69
C ALA A 145 -3.77 1.36 -6.89
N THR A 146 -4.82 2.19 -6.76
CA THR A 146 -4.77 3.42 -5.96
C THR A 146 -4.59 3.10 -4.48
N ALA A 147 -5.32 2.11 -3.96
CA ALA A 147 -5.17 1.67 -2.57
C ALA A 147 -3.75 1.17 -2.27
N ARG A 148 -3.17 0.36 -3.16
CA ARG A 148 -1.83 -0.20 -2.99
C ARG A 148 -0.74 0.87 -3.03
N VAL A 149 -0.82 1.83 -3.96
CA VAL A 149 0.16 2.93 -4.02
C VAL A 149 -0.02 3.90 -2.84
N HIS A 150 -1.25 4.14 -2.37
CA HIS A 150 -1.49 4.95 -1.16
C HIS A 150 -0.86 4.31 0.07
N LYS A 151 -1.06 3.01 0.25
CA LYS A 151 -0.41 2.25 1.33
C LYS A 151 1.11 2.39 1.25
N SER A 152 1.69 2.13 0.08
CA SER A 152 3.13 2.30 -0.15
C SER A 152 3.60 3.73 0.17
N TYR A 153 2.85 4.76 -0.21
CA TYR A 153 3.18 6.15 0.10
C TYR A 153 3.24 6.40 1.62
N ASN A 154 2.23 5.94 2.37
CA ASN A 154 2.19 6.08 3.83
C ASN A 154 3.35 5.34 4.50
N ASP A 155 3.61 4.09 4.08
CA ASP A 155 4.71 3.28 4.64
C ASP A 155 6.08 3.92 4.38
N HIS A 156 6.27 4.56 3.22
CA HIS A 156 7.50 5.31 2.92
C HIS A 156 7.60 6.58 3.77
N GLN A 157 6.50 7.31 3.94
CA GLN A 157 6.48 8.54 4.73
C GLN A 157 6.82 8.25 6.20
N GLU A 158 6.27 7.17 6.77
CA GLU A 158 6.55 6.75 8.14
C GLU A 158 8.01 6.31 8.33
N ARG A 159 8.59 5.56 7.37
CA ARG A 159 9.93 4.97 7.52
C ARG A 159 11.07 5.90 7.12
N LEU A 160 10.87 6.76 6.12
CA LEU A 160 11.92 7.61 5.53
C LEU A 160 11.73 9.10 5.85
N GLY A 161 10.55 9.49 6.34
CA GLY A 161 10.18 10.89 6.51
C GLY A 161 9.68 11.55 5.22
N SER A 162 8.92 12.62 5.37
CA SER A 162 8.17 13.29 4.29
C SER A 162 9.02 13.97 3.21
N HIS A 163 10.32 14.14 3.45
CA HIS A 163 11.25 14.80 2.51
C HIS A 163 12.03 13.83 1.63
N ASP A 164 11.93 12.52 1.86
CA ASP A 164 12.67 11.53 1.07
C ASP A 164 12.20 11.49 -0.39
N LYS A 165 13.16 11.39 -1.31
CA LYS A 165 12.92 11.29 -2.76
C LYS A 165 11.92 10.17 -3.12
N LYS A 166 11.98 9.02 -2.44
CA LYS A 166 11.10 7.86 -2.69
C LYS A 166 9.65 8.12 -2.28
N VAL A 167 9.41 8.95 -1.25
CA VAL A 167 8.06 9.40 -0.88
C VAL A 167 7.45 10.20 -2.02
N TRP A 168 8.21 11.15 -2.57
CA TRP A 168 7.75 11.94 -3.72
C TRP A 168 7.56 11.12 -5.00
N GLN A 169 8.36 10.06 -5.20
CA GLN A 169 8.14 9.11 -6.29
C GLN A 169 6.83 8.33 -6.12
N CYS A 170 6.47 7.93 -4.90
CA CYS A 170 5.17 7.30 -4.64
C CYS A 170 4.01 8.29 -4.90
N LEU A 171 4.17 9.55 -4.50
CA LEU A 171 3.18 10.59 -4.78
C LEU A 171 3.01 10.84 -6.28
N ALA A 172 4.11 10.81 -7.06
CA ALA A 172 4.05 10.91 -8.52
C ALA A 172 3.27 9.73 -9.13
N ARG A 173 3.47 8.50 -8.61
CA ARG A 173 2.72 7.32 -9.06
C ARG A 173 1.22 7.46 -8.78
N LEU A 174 0.82 8.01 -7.63
CA LEU A 174 -0.59 8.35 -7.35
C LEU A 174 -1.13 9.36 -8.37
N GLY A 175 -0.35 10.38 -8.70
CA GLY A 175 -0.73 11.37 -9.71
C GLY A 175 -0.97 10.75 -11.09
N LEU A 176 -0.11 9.83 -11.52
CA LEU A 176 -0.28 9.09 -12.77
C LEU A 176 -1.53 8.21 -12.76
N LEU A 177 -1.80 7.51 -11.64
CA LEU A 177 -3.03 6.71 -11.48
C LEU A 177 -4.30 7.56 -11.60
N TYR A 178 -4.33 8.72 -10.93
CA TYR A 178 -5.45 9.64 -11.03
C TYR A 178 -5.61 10.20 -12.45
N TYR A 179 -4.50 10.48 -13.14
CA TYR A 179 -4.54 10.93 -14.53
C TYR A 179 -5.14 9.86 -15.44
N SER A 180 -4.70 8.61 -15.31
CA SER A 180 -5.24 7.48 -16.08
C SER A 180 -6.72 7.19 -15.80
N ARG A 181 -7.21 7.51 -14.60
CA ARG A 181 -8.63 7.42 -14.24
C ARG A 181 -9.47 8.61 -14.75
N GLY A 182 -8.85 9.66 -15.29
CA GLY A 182 -9.53 10.89 -15.73
C GLY A 182 -9.79 11.91 -14.62
N LEU A 183 -9.16 11.73 -13.45
CA LEU A 183 -9.29 12.63 -12.29
C LEU A 183 -8.23 13.73 -12.35
N SER A 184 -8.37 14.64 -13.31
CA SER A 184 -7.35 15.65 -13.66
C SER A 184 -6.96 16.58 -12.51
N SER A 185 -7.91 16.96 -11.65
CA SER A 185 -7.63 17.83 -10.50
C SER A 185 -6.72 17.13 -9.49
N GLN A 186 -7.10 15.92 -9.06
CA GLN A 186 -6.29 15.12 -8.15
C GLN A 186 -4.91 14.81 -8.75
N ALA A 187 -4.86 14.44 -10.03
CA ALA A 187 -3.61 14.18 -10.73
C ALA A 187 -2.68 15.40 -10.71
N TYR A 188 -3.20 16.58 -11.06
CA TYR A 188 -2.44 17.83 -11.03
C TYR A 188 -1.87 18.11 -9.64
N HIS A 189 -2.70 18.01 -8.60
CA HIS A 189 -2.28 18.22 -7.22
C HIS A 189 -1.17 17.25 -6.79
N MET A 190 -1.28 15.96 -7.11
CA MET A 190 -0.25 14.99 -6.73
C MET A 190 1.06 15.23 -7.49
N LEU A 191 0.98 15.46 -8.81
CA LEU A 191 2.15 15.63 -9.66
C LEU A 191 2.91 16.93 -9.36
N ILE A 192 2.22 18.04 -9.09
CA ILE A 192 2.88 19.32 -8.78
C ILE A 192 3.62 19.23 -7.44
N ASN A 193 3.01 18.61 -6.42
CA ASN A 193 3.64 18.40 -5.12
C ASN A 193 4.83 17.44 -5.23
N ALA A 194 4.67 16.34 -5.96
CA ALA A 194 5.76 15.39 -6.22
C ALA A 194 6.95 16.06 -6.92
N ARG A 195 6.69 16.88 -7.95
CA ARG A 195 7.74 17.63 -8.66
C ARG A 195 8.46 18.60 -7.72
N GLN A 196 7.71 19.36 -6.92
CA GLN A 196 8.31 20.33 -6.00
C GLN A 196 9.16 19.65 -4.93
N GLY A 197 8.65 18.57 -4.34
CA GLY A 197 9.39 17.80 -3.35
C GLY A 197 10.65 17.14 -3.90
N LEU A 198 10.59 16.56 -5.11
CA LEU A 198 11.76 15.99 -5.79
C LEU A 198 12.84 17.04 -6.07
N LEU A 199 12.44 18.25 -6.46
CA LEU A 199 13.39 19.35 -6.69
C LEU A 199 14.12 19.69 -5.39
N VAL A 200 13.39 19.90 -4.30
CA VAL A 200 13.97 20.21 -2.99
C VAL A 200 14.89 19.08 -2.49
N ALA A 201 14.44 17.83 -2.60
CA ALA A 201 15.23 16.66 -2.19
C ALA A 201 16.51 16.47 -3.01
N THR A 202 16.55 16.97 -4.25
CA THR A 202 17.73 16.87 -5.12
C THR A 202 18.67 18.07 -4.94
N SER A 203 18.14 19.26 -4.68
CA SER A 203 18.93 20.48 -4.46
C SER A 203 19.56 20.53 -3.06
N GLY A 204 18.88 20.02 -2.03
CA GLY A 204 19.39 20.02 -0.65
C GLY A 204 20.63 19.15 -0.44
N ASN A 205 20.79 18.09 -1.24
CA ASN A 205 21.96 17.20 -1.18
C ASN A 205 23.24 17.81 -1.79
N MET A 206 23.17 19.02 -2.36
CA MET A 206 24.30 19.66 -3.04
C MET A 206 25.02 20.72 -2.18
N GLU A 207 24.48 21.06 -1.00
CA GLU A 207 25.08 22.05 -0.07
C GLU A 207 25.88 21.42 1.10
N GLU A 208 25.97 20.09 1.20
CA GLU A 208 26.72 19.38 2.26
C GLU A 208 27.97 18.59 1.77
N ALA A 209 28.48 18.85 0.56
CA ALA A 209 29.69 18.20 0.03
C ALA A 209 30.78 19.22 -0.33
#